data_AF-D2Z5J9-F1
#
_entry.id   AF-D2Z5J9-F1
#
_cell.length_a   1.000
_cell.length_b   1.000
_cell.length_c   1.000
_cell.angle_alpha   90.00
_cell.angle_beta   90.00
_cell.angle_gamma   90.00
#
_symmetry.space_group_name_H-M   'P 1'
#
loop_
_entity.id
_entity.type
_entity.pdbx_description
1 polymer ?
#
loop_
_entity_poly.entity_id
_entity_poly.type
_entity_poly.pdbx_seq_one_letter_code
_entity_poly.pdbx_strand_id
1 'polypeptide(L)'
;MEAVKKIALVAHDSRKKDLIRWAKRHREQLAAHRLCSTGTTGALLEAALGLPIDKLKSGPLGGDQQLGARIACERLDAIVFLWDPLNTQAHDSDIKALLRIATLYNIPMACNMASADFLFSSPLISLPYNNEHRDFDAHQQARNEAIIEEYLKEEER
;
A
#
# COMPACT_ATOMS: atom_id res chain seq x y z
N MET A 1 -13.00 6.07 -1.34
CA MET A 1 -11.88 6.64 -0.56
C MET A 1 -12.25 8.04 -0.08
N GLU A 2 -11.99 8.33 1.19
CA GLU A 2 -12.26 9.65 1.81
C GLU A 2 -11.29 10.75 1.35
N ALA A 3 -11.59 12.01 1.64
CA ALA A 3 -10.68 13.14 1.37
C ALA A 3 -9.33 12.98 2.08
N VAL A 4 -9.36 12.59 3.36
CA VAL A 4 -8.17 12.27 4.16
C VAL A 4 -7.73 10.84 3.87
N LYS A 5 -6.66 10.69 3.09
CA LYS A 5 -6.11 9.38 2.69
C LYS A 5 -5.28 8.73 3.79
N LYS A 6 -5.26 7.41 3.81
CA LYS A 6 -4.30 6.55 4.53
C LYS A 6 -3.19 6.18 3.55
N ILE A 7 -1.99 6.72 3.75
CA ILE A 7 -0.89 6.64 2.79
C ILE A 7 0.28 5.86 3.39
N ALA A 8 0.74 4.83 2.67
CA ALA A 8 1.96 4.12 3.01
C ALA A 8 3.15 4.75 2.31
N LEU A 9 4.22 5.02 3.07
CA LEU A 9 5.49 5.50 2.55
C LEU A 9 6.55 4.41 2.80
N VAL A 10 7.11 3.83 1.74
CA VAL A 10 8.04 2.70 1.82
C VAL A 10 9.22 2.93 0.89
N ALA A 11 10.42 2.53 1.32
CA ALA A 11 11.60 2.59 0.49
C ALA A 11 12.62 1.50 0.85
N HIS A 12 13.29 0.95 -0.16
CA HIS A 12 14.52 0.18 0.05
C HIS A 12 15.63 1.06 0.61
N ASP A 13 16.64 0.46 1.23
CA ASP A 13 17.72 1.18 1.91
C ASP A 13 18.41 2.22 1.02
N SER A 14 18.71 1.84 -0.23
CA SER A 14 19.31 2.74 -1.24
C SER A 14 18.42 3.93 -1.62
N ARG A 15 17.10 3.83 -1.39
CA ARG A 15 16.09 4.82 -1.79
C ARG A 15 15.51 5.62 -0.62
N LYS A 16 15.84 5.28 0.63
CA LYS A 16 15.33 6.00 1.82
C LYS A 16 15.65 7.49 1.79
N LYS A 17 16.87 7.87 1.36
CA LYS A 17 17.27 9.28 1.24
C LYS A 17 16.40 10.03 0.23
N ASP A 18 16.07 9.39 -0.89
CA ASP A 18 15.19 9.96 -1.90
C ASP A 18 13.77 10.15 -1.36
N LEU A 19 13.22 9.14 -0.68
CA LEU A 19 11.89 9.21 -0.08
C LEU A 19 11.81 10.34 0.96
N ILE A 20 12.82 10.49 1.82
CA ILE A 20 12.85 11.56 2.83
C ILE A 20 12.92 12.94 2.15
N ARG A 21 13.77 13.09 1.12
CA ARG A 21 13.86 14.36 0.36
C ARG A 21 12.52 14.69 -0.30
N TRP A 22 11.90 13.70 -0.94
CA TRP A 22 10.60 13.83 -1.56
C TRP A 22 9.53 14.24 -0.52
N ALA A 23 9.45 13.52 0.60
CA ALA A 23 8.47 13.78 1.64
C ALA A 23 8.65 15.16 2.31
N LYS A 24 9.88 15.68 2.42
CA LYS A 24 10.12 17.04 2.89
C LYS A 24 9.51 18.11 1.96
N ARG A 25 9.60 17.91 0.64
CA ARG A 25 8.97 18.82 -0.34
C ARG A 25 7.45 18.78 -0.26
N HIS A 26 6.87 17.61 0.00
CA HIS A 26 5.43 17.40 0.08
C HIS A 26 4.89 17.42 1.53
N ARG A 27 5.66 17.95 2.49
CA ARG A 27 5.34 17.84 3.92
C ARG A 27 3.93 18.36 4.24
N GLU A 28 3.56 19.51 3.69
CA GLU A 28 2.26 20.14 3.96
C GLU A 28 1.09 19.28 3.48
N GLN A 29 1.18 18.73 2.27
CA GLN A 29 0.17 17.80 1.75
C GLN A 29 0.12 16.50 2.57
N LEU A 30 1.29 15.95 2.93
CA LEU A 30 1.38 14.74 3.75
C LEU A 30 0.79 14.95 5.16
N ALA A 31 0.87 16.17 5.72
CA ALA A 31 0.30 16.50 7.02
C ALA A 31 -1.24 16.46 7.03
N ALA A 32 -1.90 16.56 5.88
CA ALA A 32 -3.35 16.45 5.75
C ALA A 32 -3.85 14.99 5.69
N HIS A 33 -2.94 14.02 5.77
CA HIS A 33 -3.23 12.60 5.58
C HIS A 33 -2.74 11.75 6.75
N ARG A 34 -3.23 10.51 6.84
CA ARG A 34 -2.77 9.53 7.83
C ARG A 34 -1.64 8.73 7.22
N LEU A 35 -0.46 8.79 7.83
CA LEU A 35 0.75 8.19 7.27
C LEU A 35 1.11 6.91 8.00
N CYS A 36 1.46 5.86 7.26
CA CYS A 36 2.10 4.66 7.80
C CYS A 36 3.36 4.31 7.01
N SER A 37 4.25 3.55 7.62
CA SER A 37 5.52 3.14 7.00
C SER A 37 6.08 1.90 7.67
N THR A 38 6.94 1.16 6.97
CA THR A 38 7.75 0.09 7.57
C THR A 38 8.82 0.66 8.51
N GLY A 39 9.24 -0.14 9.49
CA GLY A 39 9.99 0.28 10.68
C GLY A 39 11.04 1.37 10.47
N THR A 40 12.18 1.05 9.85
CA THR A 40 13.30 2.00 9.67
C THR A 40 12.91 3.22 8.84
N THR A 41 12.12 3.02 7.79
CA THR A 41 11.65 4.12 6.93
C THR A 41 10.77 5.08 7.73
N GLY A 42 9.89 4.56 8.58
CA GLY A 42 8.94 5.34 9.36
C GLY A 42 9.63 6.17 10.44
N ALA A 43 10.61 5.59 11.12
CA ALA A 43 11.42 6.31 12.10
C ALA A 43 12.19 7.49 11.46
N LEU A 44 12.76 7.28 10.27
CA LEU A 44 13.45 8.34 9.54
C LEU A 44 12.51 9.44 9.06
N LEU A 45 11.32 9.08 8.57
CA LEU A 45 10.30 10.04 8.12
C LEU A 45 9.77 10.88 9.30
N GLU A 46 9.44 10.24 10.42
CA GLU A 46 8.94 10.93 11.61
C GLU A 46 9.97 11.94 12.13
N ALA A 47 11.25 11.53 12.26
CA ALA A 47 12.33 12.40 12.66
C ALA A 47 12.57 13.56 11.67
N ALA A 48 12.42 13.31 10.37
CA ALA A 48 12.69 14.29 9.32
C ALA A 48 11.56 15.29 9.07
N LEU A 49 10.31 14.91 9.33
CA LEU A 49 9.11 15.69 8.99
C LEU A 49 8.41 16.28 10.23
N GLY A 50 8.61 15.68 11.40
CA GLY A 50 7.86 16.00 12.61
C GLY A 50 6.37 15.68 12.49
N LEU A 51 6.02 14.67 11.67
CA LEU A 51 4.65 14.22 11.45
C LEU A 51 4.45 12.85 12.12
N PRO A 52 3.26 12.56 12.68
CA PRO A 52 2.99 11.25 13.25
C PRO A 52 2.98 10.17 12.15
N ILE A 53 3.79 9.13 12.33
CA ILE A 53 3.85 7.98 11.43
C ILE A 53 3.47 6.71 12.18
N ASP A 54 2.45 6.00 11.70
CA ASP A 54 2.14 4.65 12.15
C ASP A 54 3.20 3.66 11.64
N LYS A 55 4.06 3.21 12.55
CA LYS A 55 5.23 2.38 12.24
C LYS A 55 4.87 0.90 12.32
N LEU A 56 5.06 0.22 11.19
CA LEU A 56 4.93 -1.22 11.04
C LEU A 56 6.25 -1.94 11.34
N LYS A 57 6.26 -3.26 11.25
CA LYS A 57 7.51 -4.04 11.21
C LYS A 57 8.37 -3.60 10.02
N SER A 58 9.66 -3.92 10.04
CA SER A 58 10.48 -3.78 8.83
C SER A 58 9.95 -4.70 7.73
N GLY A 59 10.12 -4.33 6.46
CA GLY A 59 9.66 -5.11 5.31
C GLY A 59 10.05 -6.60 5.42
N PRO A 60 11.36 -6.92 5.56
CA PRO A 60 11.84 -8.30 5.71
C PRO A 60 11.32 -9.07 6.92
N LEU A 61 10.80 -8.38 7.94
CA LEU A 61 10.24 -9.00 9.15
C LEU A 61 8.70 -9.03 9.11
N GLY A 62 8.10 -8.91 7.93
CA GLY A 62 6.65 -9.00 7.71
C GLY A 62 5.93 -7.65 7.59
N GLY A 63 6.64 -6.53 7.56
CA GLY A 63 6.03 -5.20 7.37
C GLY A 63 5.30 -5.07 6.03
N ASP A 64 5.81 -5.70 4.97
CA ASP A 64 5.19 -5.66 3.65
C ASP A 64 3.88 -6.45 3.62
N GLN A 65 3.81 -7.54 4.38
CA GLN A 65 2.58 -8.32 4.57
C GLN A 65 1.55 -7.56 5.40
N GLN A 66 1.98 -6.80 6.42
CA GLN A 66 1.09 -5.90 7.15
C GLN A 66 0.48 -4.82 6.25
N LEU A 67 1.25 -4.29 5.30
CA LEU A 67 0.72 -3.38 4.29
C LEU A 67 -0.26 -4.07 3.34
N GLY A 68 0.08 -5.25 2.84
CA GLY A 68 -0.80 -6.05 1.99
C GLY A 68 -2.15 -6.36 2.66
N ALA A 69 -2.12 -6.71 3.95
CA ALA A 69 -3.34 -6.92 4.74
C ALA A 69 -4.16 -5.63 4.89
N ARG A 70 -3.52 -4.48 5.08
CA ARG A 70 -4.22 -3.19 5.14
C ARG A 70 -4.86 -2.82 3.80
N ILE A 71 -4.23 -3.13 2.69
CA ILE A 71 -4.83 -2.96 1.35
C ILE A 71 -6.07 -3.82 1.24
N ALA A 72 -5.95 -5.12 1.54
CA ALA A 72 -7.05 -6.07 1.43
C ALA A 72 -8.25 -5.75 2.35
N CYS A 73 -8.00 -5.09 3.48
CA CYS A 73 -9.05 -4.65 4.40
C CYS A 73 -9.52 -3.20 4.18
N GLU A 74 -9.18 -2.57 3.04
CA GLU A 74 -9.53 -1.17 2.74
C GLU A 74 -9.05 -0.15 3.81
N ARG A 75 -7.97 -0.50 4.50
CA ARG A 75 -7.29 0.31 5.51
C ARG A 75 -6.07 1.05 4.96
N LEU A 76 -5.88 1.03 3.64
CA LEU A 76 -4.86 1.80 2.93
C LEU A 76 -5.42 2.33 1.61
N ASP A 77 -5.27 3.63 1.37
CA ASP A 77 -5.85 4.31 0.21
C ASP A 77 -4.80 4.61 -0.87
N ALA A 78 -3.51 4.73 -0.52
CA ALA A 78 -2.43 4.94 -1.48
C ALA A 78 -1.08 4.41 -0.95
N ILE A 79 -0.16 4.13 -1.87
CA ILE A 79 1.21 3.71 -1.54
C ILE A 79 2.25 4.46 -2.38
N VAL A 80 3.27 4.99 -1.73
CA VAL A 80 4.52 5.43 -2.36
C VAL A 80 5.60 4.44 -1.96
N PHE A 81 6.01 3.58 -2.89
CA PHE A 81 7.04 2.57 -2.67
C PHE A 81 8.24 2.81 -3.59
N LEU A 82 9.27 3.49 -3.07
CA LEU A 82 10.53 3.67 -3.78
C LEU A 82 11.43 2.43 -3.60
N TRP A 83 11.23 1.45 -4.47
CA TRP A 83 12.04 0.24 -4.51
C TRP A 83 13.31 0.44 -5.38
N ASP A 84 14.28 -0.44 -5.18
CA ASP A 84 15.55 -0.49 -5.90
C ASP A 84 15.48 -1.56 -6.99
N PRO A 85 15.52 -1.19 -8.28
CA PRO A 85 15.40 -2.15 -9.37
C PRO A 85 16.72 -2.85 -9.74
N LEU A 86 17.86 -2.40 -9.21
CA LEU A 86 19.17 -2.92 -9.59
C LEU A 86 19.72 -3.94 -8.59
N ASN A 87 19.22 -3.93 -7.36
CA ASN A 87 19.70 -4.80 -6.29
C ASN A 87 18.65 -5.83 -5.89
N THR A 88 19.04 -7.11 -5.92
CA THR A 88 18.21 -8.22 -5.42
C THR A 88 17.89 -8.01 -3.94
N GLN A 89 16.61 -8.06 -3.61
CA GLN A 89 16.15 -8.02 -2.22
C GLN A 89 15.84 -9.42 -1.72
N ALA A 90 16.20 -9.72 -0.47
CA ALA A 90 15.83 -10.98 0.19
C ALA A 90 14.30 -11.17 0.31
N HIS A 91 13.52 -10.11 0.12
CA HIS A 91 12.06 -10.05 0.21
C HIS A 91 11.41 -9.67 -1.14
N ASP A 92 12.03 -10.01 -2.28
CA ASP A 92 11.51 -9.69 -3.63
C ASP A 92 10.12 -10.30 -3.91
N SER A 93 9.85 -11.48 -3.34
CA SER A 93 8.50 -12.09 -3.36
C SER A 93 7.45 -11.18 -2.74
N ASP A 94 7.81 -10.50 -1.66
CA ASP A 94 6.91 -9.68 -0.87
C ASP A 94 6.63 -8.35 -1.58
N ILE A 95 7.62 -7.79 -2.28
CA ILE A 95 7.46 -6.62 -3.15
C ILE A 95 6.44 -6.93 -4.26
N LYS A 96 6.63 -8.04 -4.98
CA LYS A 96 5.72 -8.46 -6.05
C LYS A 96 4.31 -8.73 -5.51
N ALA A 97 4.20 -9.38 -4.35
CA ALA A 97 2.92 -9.61 -3.70
C ALA A 97 2.21 -8.29 -3.33
N LEU A 98 2.96 -7.30 -2.82
CA LEU A 98 2.43 -5.99 -2.45
C LEU A 98 1.95 -5.19 -3.67
N LEU A 99 2.73 -5.17 -4.75
CA LEU A 99 2.32 -4.52 -6.01
C LEU A 99 1.09 -5.20 -6.61
N ARG A 100 1.06 -6.53 -6.58
CA ARG A 100 -0.08 -7.33 -7.08
C ARG A 100 -1.35 -7.03 -6.30
N ILE A 101 -1.31 -7.01 -4.96
CA ILE A 101 -2.50 -6.73 -4.15
C ILE A 101 -2.96 -5.28 -4.31
N ALA A 102 -2.03 -4.31 -4.39
CA ALA A 102 -2.37 -2.92 -4.67
C ALA A 102 -3.07 -2.74 -6.03
N THR A 103 -2.63 -3.51 -7.04
CA THR A 103 -3.23 -3.53 -8.37
C THR A 103 -4.62 -4.16 -8.32
N LEU A 104 -4.74 -5.30 -7.64
CA LEU A 104 -6.02 -6.00 -7.49
C LEU A 104 -7.07 -5.10 -6.81
N TYR A 105 -6.65 -4.36 -5.78
CA TYR A 105 -7.50 -3.44 -5.04
C TYR A 105 -7.60 -2.03 -5.65
N ASN A 106 -7.03 -1.85 -6.85
CA ASN A 106 -7.08 -0.61 -7.62
C ASN A 106 -6.70 0.64 -6.82
N ILE A 107 -5.73 0.55 -5.91
CA ILE A 107 -5.30 1.72 -5.14
C ILE A 107 -4.20 2.48 -5.89
N PRO A 108 -4.19 3.83 -5.85
CA PRO A 108 -3.08 4.62 -6.37
C PRO A 108 -1.73 4.17 -5.79
N MET A 109 -0.80 3.83 -6.68
CA MET A 109 0.56 3.44 -6.30
C MET A 109 1.60 4.21 -7.09
N ALA A 110 2.67 4.62 -6.40
CA ALA A 110 3.83 5.26 -7.00
C ALA A 110 5.09 4.45 -6.69
N CYS A 111 5.72 3.92 -7.73
CA CYS A 111 6.92 3.07 -7.61
C CYS A 111 8.24 3.84 -7.81
N ASN A 112 8.16 5.14 -8.09
CA ASN A 112 9.28 6.04 -8.31
C ASN A 112 8.87 7.49 -7.96
N MET A 113 9.83 8.40 -7.91
CA MET A 113 9.57 9.80 -7.54
C MET A 113 8.66 10.53 -8.54
N ALA A 114 8.81 10.26 -9.84
CA ALA A 114 7.99 10.92 -10.86
C ALA A 114 6.51 10.54 -10.70
N SER A 115 6.21 9.25 -10.56
CA SER A 115 4.85 8.78 -10.26
C SER A 115 4.32 9.34 -8.95
N ALA A 116 5.16 9.52 -7.93
CA ALA A 116 4.77 10.11 -6.66
C ALA A 116 4.42 11.60 -6.79
N ASP A 117 5.22 12.36 -7.56
CA ASP A 117 4.96 13.77 -7.85
C ASP A 117 3.63 13.92 -8.62
N PHE A 118 3.39 13.10 -9.64
CA PHE A 118 2.12 13.10 -10.37
C PHE A 118 0.94 12.74 -9.45
N LEU A 119 1.08 11.71 -8.61
CA LEU A 119 0.05 11.29 -7.66
C LEU A 119 -0.32 12.42 -6.68
N PHE A 120 0.67 13.14 -6.15
CA PHE A 120 0.46 14.25 -5.20
C PHE A 120 0.10 15.60 -5.85
N SER A 121 0.31 15.75 -7.16
CA SER A 121 -0.18 16.90 -7.92
C SER A 121 -1.65 16.78 -8.31
N SER A 122 -2.20 15.56 -8.32
CA SER A 122 -3.61 15.33 -8.63
C SER A 122 -4.51 15.92 -7.54
N PRO A 123 -5.57 16.69 -7.89
CA PRO A 123 -6.52 17.20 -6.90
C PRO A 123 -7.24 16.08 -6.15
N LEU A 124 -7.33 14.89 -6.74
CA LEU A 124 -7.96 13.70 -6.15
C LEU A 124 -7.28 13.25 -4.85
N ILE A 125 -6.02 13.63 -4.61
CA ILE A 125 -5.34 13.30 -3.35
C ILE A 125 -6.06 13.91 -2.15
N SER A 126 -6.65 15.09 -2.33
CA SER A 126 -7.33 15.88 -1.30
C SER A 126 -8.86 15.81 -1.35
N LEU A 127 -9.44 15.16 -2.36
CA LEU A 127 -10.89 15.04 -2.53
C LEU A 127 -11.37 13.60 -2.30
N PRO A 128 -12.65 13.38 -1.94
CA PRO A 128 -13.23 12.06 -2.00
C PRO A 128 -13.10 11.48 -3.42
N TYR A 129 -12.75 10.20 -3.51
CA TYR A 129 -12.60 9.50 -4.78
C TYR A 129 -13.35 8.17 -4.71
N ASN A 130 -14.26 7.95 -5.66
CA ASN A 130 -14.91 6.66 -5.82
C ASN A 130 -13.98 5.75 -6.60
N ASN A 131 -13.37 4.79 -5.91
CA ASN A 131 -12.55 3.79 -6.55
C ASN A 131 -13.46 2.70 -7.10
N GLU A 132 -13.48 2.51 -8.43
CA GLU A 132 -14.13 1.35 -9.03
C GLU A 132 -13.34 0.10 -8.63
N HIS A 133 -13.79 -0.52 -7.54
CA HIS A 133 -13.22 -1.75 -7.02
C HIS A 133 -14.12 -2.92 -7.36
N ARG A 134 -13.52 -4.07 -7.69
CA ARG A 134 -14.30 -5.29 -7.93
C ARG A 134 -14.84 -5.79 -6.60
N ASP A 135 -16.12 -6.14 -6.55
CA ASP A 135 -16.69 -6.84 -5.40
C ASP A 135 -16.13 -8.27 -5.33
N PHE A 136 -15.04 -8.43 -4.58
CA PHE A 136 -14.38 -9.72 -4.40
C PHE A 136 -15.15 -10.61 -3.42
N ASP A 137 -15.95 -10.04 -2.52
CA ASP A 137 -16.71 -10.81 -1.54
C ASP A 137 -17.84 -11.57 -2.23
N ALA A 138 -18.59 -10.91 -3.11
CA ALA A 138 -19.62 -11.57 -3.92
C ALA A 138 -19.02 -12.67 -4.82
N HIS A 139 -17.87 -12.40 -5.45
CA HIS A 139 -17.19 -13.41 -6.27
C HIS A 139 -16.72 -14.62 -5.46
N GLN A 140 -16.13 -14.38 -4.28
CA GLN A 140 -15.66 -15.44 -3.40
C GLN A 140 -16.83 -16.25 -2.82
N GLN A 141 -17.93 -15.60 -2.44
CA GLN A 141 -19.11 -16.25 -1.94
C GLN A 141 -19.73 -17.19 -2.99
N ALA A 142 -19.97 -16.69 -4.21
CA ALA A 142 -20.52 -17.51 -5.29
C ALA A 142 -19.63 -18.71 -5.63
N ARG A 143 -18.30 -18.52 -5.58
CA ARG A 143 -17.34 -19.62 -5.78
C ARG A 143 -17.40 -20.64 -4.66
N ASN A 144 -17.51 -20.19 -3.41
CA ASN A 144 -17.62 -21.08 -2.25
C ASN A 144 -18.90 -21.91 -2.32
N GLU A 145 -20.04 -21.28 -2.63
CA GLU A 145 -21.34 -21.94 -2.78
C GLU A 145 -21.27 -23.05 -3.85
N ALA A 146 -20.71 -22.75 -5.03
CA ALA A 146 -20.56 -23.74 -6.10
C ALA A 146 -19.68 -24.94 -5.70
N ILE A 147 -18.55 -24.70 -5.02
CA ILE A 147 -17.64 -25.77 -4.58
C ILE A 147 -18.29 -26.62 -3.49
N ILE A 148 -19.02 -26.00 -2.55
CA ILE A 148 -19.72 -26.71 -1.48
C ILE A 148 -20.84 -27.58 -2.08
N GLU A 149 -21.60 -27.06 -3.04
CA GLU A 149 -22.62 -27.84 -3.74
C GLU A 149 -22.05 -29.06 -4.47
N GLU A 150 -20.88 -28.91 -5.11
CA GLU A 150 -20.18 -30.01 -5.79
C GLU A 150 -19.75 -31.07 -4.79
N TYR A 151 -19.11 -30.67 -3.68
CA TYR A 151 -18.67 -31.57 -2.62
C TYR A 151 -19.83 -32.37 -2.00
N LEU A 152 -20.95 -31.70 -1.68
CA LEU A 152 -22.11 -32.36 -1.07
C LEU A 152 -22.76 -33.38 -2.03
N LYS A 153 -22.79 -33.09 -3.34
CA LYS A 153 -23.29 -34.05 -4.35
C LYS A 153 -22.42 -35.30 -4.49
N GLU A 154 -21.11 -35.18 -4.23
CA GLU A 154 -20.20 -36.32 -4.24
C GLU A 154 -20.32 -37.20 -2.99
N GLU A 155 -20.61 -36.62 -1.81
CA GLU A 155 -20.82 -37.40 -0.57
C GLU A 155 -22.14 -38.19 -0.55
N GLU A 156 -23.18 -37.75 -1.27
CA GLU A 156 -24.48 -38.44 -1.33
C GLU A 156 -24.49 -39.66 -2.28
N ARG A 157 -23.38 -39.94 -2.96
CA ARG A 157 -23.27 -40.95 -4.04
C ARG A 157 -22.47 -42.18 -3.63
#